data_AF-A0A1H9VA69-F1
#
_entry.id   AF-A0A1H9VA69-F1
#
_cell.length_a   1.000
_cell.length_b   1.000
_cell.length_c   1.000
_cell.angle_alpha   90.00
_cell.angle_beta   90.00
_cell.angle_gamma   90.00
#
_symmetry.space_group_name_H-M   'P 1'
#
loop_
_entity.id
_entity.type
_entity.pdbx_description
1 polymer ?
#
loop_
_entity_poly.entity_id
_entity_poly.type
_entity_poly.pdbx_seq_one_letter_code
_entity_poly.pdbx_strand_id
1 'polypeptide(L)'
;MNGTTPSPSSGLSTPAAHFALPGTGPGTTPPSPPAPVPVDWPAVESWLGLRLPRDYKELVTAYGPLDLGAYVWVHAPCVQEGRFDYAGWLHDTHRQTRISARGAGTEGPPLFHPAAGGLLAWGETRGGGVLLWDTSASEDPDAWPVVLFDWNVYPSPDPDATSESRPWYRLGGTATETLSALLTTGIPMDGGGRFGPLPGTAQRTAYLPEAARWTPPPPAAEHDPARRAALSEGSGLAALTALVPPPEQPYLGDAAGEGWEPLFAELGTRLPHEYVTLLETYGAGCWSEWLRFHTPLRRAGAAADPEAGGGFGWHVQQVNDAYRTLKGNWPEEYPLASRPEPGGFLPFANSIDGDALGWLTEGADPDRWPLLVWPRHARQGPALEGSLTDVLLSWLRGAFATPGFAELDEDDDPLDFAKFEPWPADAYW
;
A
#
# COMPACT_ATOMS: atom_id res chain seq x y z
N MET A 1 9.54 45.52 21.37
CA MET A 1 8.14 45.52 20.90
C MET A 1 7.60 44.15 21.18
N ASN A 2 6.72 44.03 22.18
CA ASN A 2 6.11 42.75 22.54
C ASN A 2 5.16 42.36 21.41
N GLY A 3 5.50 41.30 20.67
CA GLY A 3 4.60 40.70 19.70
C GLY A 3 3.45 40.04 20.46
N THR A 4 2.26 40.63 20.36
CA THR A 4 1.02 40.03 20.80
C THR A 4 0.84 38.72 20.05
N THR A 5 0.91 37.58 20.74
CA THR A 5 0.44 36.30 20.21
C THR A 5 -1.04 36.46 19.87
N PRO A 6 -1.48 36.22 18.61
CA PRO A 6 -2.89 36.32 18.27
C PRO A 6 -3.68 35.33 19.14
N SER A 7 -4.82 35.79 19.67
CA SER A 7 -5.74 34.92 20.41
C SER A 7 -6.26 33.81 19.48
N PRO A 8 -6.38 32.55 19.96
CA PRO A 8 -6.93 31.46 19.16
C PRO A 8 -8.34 31.81 18.70
N SER A 9 -8.74 31.32 17.53
CA SER A 9 -10.12 31.46 17.05
C SER A 9 -11.12 30.83 18.03
N SER A 10 -12.38 31.25 17.97
CA SER A 10 -13.47 30.66 18.77
C SER A 10 -13.65 29.16 18.50
N GLY A 11 -13.39 28.71 17.27
CA GLY A 11 -13.49 27.30 16.88
C GLY A 11 -12.35 26.43 17.37
N LEU A 12 -11.14 26.98 17.58
CA LEU A 12 -10.06 26.32 18.32
C LEU A 12 -10.29 26.26 19.82
N SER A 13 -10.84 27.34 20.38
CA SER A 13 -11.00 27.50 21.83
C SER A 13 -11.92 26.43 22.40
N THR A 14 -12.84 25.90 21.60
CA THR A 14 -13.82 24.90 22.03
C THR A 14 -13.21 23.50 22.20
N PRO A 15 -12.58 22.85 21.18
CA PRO A 15 -11.88 21.59 21.39
C PRO A 15 -10.75 21.71 22.43
N ALA A 16 -9.94 22.78 22.36
CA ALA A 16 -8.81 22.97 23.26
C ALA A 16 -9.23 23.09 24.74
N ALA A 17 -10.43 23.61 25.02
CA ALA A 17 -10.98 23.66 26.38
C ALA A 17 -11.43 22.29 26.91
N HIS A 18 -11.62 21.30 26.04
CA HIS A 18 -12.17 19.98 26.39
C HIS A 18 -11.11 18.88 26.52
N PHE A 19 -9.85 19.13 26.15
CA PHE A 19 -8.77 18.15 26.33
C PHE A 19 -7.92 18.43 27.57
N ALA A 20 -7.81 17.44 28.45
CA ALA A 20 -6.69 17.33 29.36
C ALA A 20 -5.48 16.74 28.61
N LEU A 21 -4.43 17.54 28.45
CA LEU A 21 -3.10 16.98 28.15
C LEU A 21 -2.72 16.07 29.34
N PRO A 22 -2.22 14.85 29.13
CA PRO A 22 -2.20 13.79 30.14
C PRO A 22 -1.39 14.14 31.40
N GLY A 23 -2.05 14.63 32.46
CA GLY A 23 -1.44 14.91 33.76
C GLY A 23 -2.25 15.87 34.66
N THR A 24 -3.53 15.59 34.89
CA THR A 24 -4.37 16.37 35.81
C THR A 24 -4.60 15.63 37.12
N GLY A 25 -3.60 15.65 38.00
CA GLY A 25 -3.77 15.49 39.44
C GLY A 25 -3.48 16.83 40.14
N PRO A 26 -4.17 17.18 41.23
CA PRO A 26 -3.90 18.43 41.94
C PRO A 26 -2.48 18.39 42.55
N GLY A 27 -1.56 19.20 42.02
CA GLY A 27 -0.21 19.38 42.56
C GLY A 27 0.94 18.98 41.63
N THR A 28 0.68 18.43 40.45
CA THR A 28 1.69 18.18 39.42
C THR A 28 1.65 19.25 38.34
N THR A 29 2.81 19.77 37.94
CA THR A 29 2.97 20.67 36.80
C THR A 29 2.22 20.08 35.59
N PRO A 30 1.34 20.85 34.91
CA PRO A 30 0.65 20.33 33.73
C PRO A 30 1.69 19.83 32.73
N PRO A 31 1.47 18.68 32.07
CA PRO A 31 2.34 18.24 30.99
C PRO A 31 2.39 19.36 29.97
N SER A 32 3.60 19.70 29.54
CA SER A 32 3.72 20.64 28.44
C SER A 32 3.01 20.01 27.22
N PRO A 33 2.20 20.77 26.48
CA PRO A 33 1.73 20.31 25.19
C PRO A 33 2.94 19.80 24.39
N PRO A 34 2.77 18.74 23.60
CA PRO A 34 3.87 18.24 22.81
C PRO A 34 4.40 19.38 21.93
N ALA A 35 5.72 19.49 21.82
CA ALA A 35 6.33 20.57 21.05
C ALA A 35 5.72 20.60 19.64
N PRO A 36 5.21 21.75 19.18
CA PRO A 36 4.55 21.84 17.88
C PRO A 36 5.53 21.48 16.77
N VAL A 37 5.02 20.84 15.73
CA VAL A 37 5.78 20.57 14.51
C VAL A 37 5.59 21.75 13.58
N PRO A 38 6.65 22.47 13.16
CA PRO A 38 6.49 23.58 12.22
C PRO A 38 5.91 23.10 10.89
N VAL A 39 4.84 23.76 10.42
CA VAL A 39 4.21 23.48 9.14
C VAL A 39 4.29 24.70 8.24
N ASP A 40 4.70 24.49 6.98
CA ASP A 40 4.70 25.52 5.94
C ASP A 40 3.36 25.52 5.21
N TRP A 41 2.34 26.16 5.79
CA TRP A 41 0.98 26.13 5.23
C TRP A 41 0.89 26.62 3.78
N PRO A 42 1.56 27.72 3.36
CA PRO A 42 1.59 28.10 1.95
C PRO A 42 2.10 27.00 1.03
N ALA A 43 3.17 26.29 1.42
CA ALA A 43 3.70 25.19 0.62
C ALA A 43 2.73 23.99 0.56
N VAL A 44 2.09 23.64 1.69
CA VAL A 44 1.08 22.58 1.76
C VAL A 44 -0.12 22.91 0.88
N GLU A 45 -0.69 24.11 1.01
CA GLU A 45 -1.86 24.55 0.23
C GLU A 45 -1.52 24.67 -1.27
N SER A 46 -0.29 25.08 -1.61
CA SER A 46 0.19 25.10 -2.99
C SER A 46 0.35 23.69 -3.59
N TRP A 47 0.80 22.72 -2.79
CA TRP A 47 0.95 21.33 -3.25
C TRP A 47 -0.40 20.62 -3.39
N LEU A 48 -1.31 20.85 -2.44
CA LEU A 48 -2.69 20.37 -2.55
C LEU A 48 -3.45 21.09 -3.68
N GLY A 49 -3.12 22.34 -4.01
CA GLY A 49 -3.96 23.13 -4.91
C GLY A 49 -5.28 23.59 -4.28
N LEU A 50 -5.39 23.50 -2.95
CA LEU A 50 -6.56 23.87 -2.16
C LEU A 50 -6.14 24.66 -0.92
N ARG A 51 -7.02 25.56 -0.48
CA ARG A 51 -6.94 26.15 0.86
C ARG A 51 -7.48 25.15 1.88
N LEU A 52 -6.86 25.08 3.06
CA LEU A 52 -7.35 24.24 4.16
C LEU A 52 -8.14 25.07 5.18
N PRO A 53 -9.07 24.45 5.94
CA PRO A 53 -9.83 25.12 6.99
C PRO A 53 -8.90 25.82 7.99
N ARG A 54 -9.21 27.07 8.35
CA ARG A 54 -8.42 27.89 9.26
C ARG A 54 -8.19 27.17 10.59
N ASP A 55 -9.26 26.69 11.20
CA ASP A 55 -9.22 26.11 12.54
C ASP A 55 -8.41 24.81 12.60
N TYR A 56 -8.40 24.02 11.53
CA TYR A 56 -7.52 22.84 11.41
C TYR A 56 -6.05 23.25 11.39
N LYS A 57 -5.69 24.25 10.58
CA LYS A 57 -4.31 24.75 10.51
C LYS A 57 -3.85 25.29 11.85
N GLU A 58 -4.73 26.00 12.51
CA GLU A 58 -4.56 26.55 13.85
C GLU A 58 -4.34 25.42 14.89
N LEU A 59 -5.10 24.32 14.82
CA LEU A 59 -4.98 23.15 15.71
C LEU A 59 -3.65 22.46 15.53
N VAL A 60 -3.30 22.16 14.28
CA VAL A 60 -2.04 21.50 13.93
C VAL A 60 -0.84 22.40 14.22
N THR A 61 -0.94 23.72 14.05
CA THR A 61 0.14 24.65 14.40
C THR A 61 0.40 24.67 15.91
N ALA A 62 -0.67 24.62 16.71
CA ALA A 62 -0.54 24.65 18.16
C ALA A 62 -0.04 23.32 18.74
N TYR A 63 -0.48 22.21 18.17
CA TYR A 63 -0.30 20.90 18.80
C TYR A 63 0.40 19.85 17.93
N GLY A 64 0.54 20.02 16.62
CA GLY A 64 1.07 19.01 15.68
C GLY A 64 0.11 17.82 15.47
N PRO A 65 0.61 16.65 15.02
CA PRO A 65 -0.20 15.44 14.88
C PRO A 65 -0.70 14.92 16.24
N LEU A 66 -1.99 14.68 16.36
CA LEU A 66 -2.64 14.40 17.65
C LEU A 66 -3.34 13.05 17.68
N ASP A 67 -3.25 12.40 18.84
CA ASP A 67 -4.13 11.31 19.24
C ASP A 67 -5.15 11.85 20.25
N LEU A 68 -6.41 11.79 19.85
CA LEU A 68 -7.57 12.35 20.54
C LEU A 68 -8.39 11.24 21.20
N GLY A 69 -8.61 11.35 22.51
CA GLY A 69 -9.37 10.38 23.28
C GLY A 69 -8.85 8.95 23.16
N ALA A 70 -7.55 8.80 22.85
CA ALA A 70 -6.93 7.53 22.48
C ALA A 70 -7.70 6.78 21.36
N TYR A 71 -8.33 7.50 20.43
CA TYR A 71 -9.12 6.87 19.36
C TYR A 71 -9.00 7.58 18.01
N VAL A 72 -9.10 8.90 17.94
CA VAL A 72 -9.02 9.65 16.67
C VAL A 72 -7.61 10.19 16.48
N TRP A 73 -7.00 9.90 15.34
CA TRP A 73 -5.75 10.49 14.91
C TRP A 73 -6.02 11.66 13.98
N VAL A 74 -5.60 12.84 14.41
CA VAL A 74 -5.55 14.04 13.56
C VAL A 74 -4.18 14.05 12.89
N HIS A 75 -4.16 13.76 11.59
CA HIS A 75 -2.93 13.82 10.81
C HIS A 75 -2.54 15.27 10.56
N ALA A 76 -1.24 15.50 10.48
CA ALA A 76 -0.65 16.81 10.21
C ALA A 76 0.36 16.67 9.06
N PRO A 77 0.63 17.75 8.29
CA PRO A 77 1.72 17.76 7.32
C PRO A 77 3.09 17.70 8.03
N CYS A 78 3.51 16.47 8.35
CA CYS A 78 4.75 16.14 9.05
C CYS A 78 5.39 14.88 8.42
N VAL A 79 6.65 14.65 8.76
CA VAL A 79 7.41 13.47 8.30
C VAL A 79 8.12 12.83 9.49
N GLN A 80 8.23 11.51 9.48
CA GLN A 80 9.17 10.76 10.29
C GLN A 80 9.74 9.64 9.44
N GLU A 81 11.05 9.69 9.19
CA GLU A 81 11.76 8.78 8.28
C GLU A 81 11.47 7.31 8.62
N GLY A 82 11.16 6.51 7.59
CA GLY A 82 10.81 5.09 7.70
C GLY A 82 9.50 4.80 8.43
N ARG A 83 8.69 5.82 8.76
CA ARG A 83 7.41 5.62 9.48
C ARG A 83 6.22 6.35 8.88
N PHE A 84 6.40 7.60 8.46
CA PHE A 84 5.29 8.41 7.97
C PHE A 84 5.79 9.52 7.06
N ASP A 85 5.14 9.65 5.90
CA ASP A 85 5.22 10.82 5.04
C ASP A 85 3.78 11.27 4.72
N TYR A 86 3.51 12.57 4.82
CA TYR A 86 2.16 13.10 4.64
C TYR A 86 1.61 12.91 3.22
N ALA A 87 2.44 13.02 2.17
CA ALA A 87 1.99 12.77 0.80
C ALA A 87 1.72 11.30 0.57
N GLY A 88 2.62 10.42 1.02
CA GLY A 88 2.42 8.96 0.93
C GLY A 88 1.14 8.53 1.64
N TRP A 89 0.95 8.96 2.89
CA TRP A 89 -0.27 8.68 3.65
C TRP A 89 -1.53 9.17 2.92
N LEU A 90 -1.54 10.42 2.45
CA LEU A 90 -2.71 10.98 1.79
C LEU A 90 -3.06 10.21 0.51
N HIS A 91 -2.05 9.90 -0.31
CA HIS A 91 -2.20 9.10 -1.52
C HIS A 91 -2.77 7.71 -1.21
N ASP A 92 -2.13 6.99 -0.29
CA ASP A 92 -2.49 5.61 0.02
C ASP A 92 -3.87 5.54 0.68
N THR A 93 -4.18 6.44 1.62
CA THR A 93 -5.50 6.51 2.26
C THR A 93 -6.59 6.84 1.25
N HIS A 94 -6.37 7.77 0.31
CA HIS A 94 -7.34 8.04 -0.76
C HIS A 94 -7.54 6.83 -1.67
N ARG A 95 -6.46 6.23 -2.16
CA ARG A 95 -6.50 5.06 -3.04
C ARG A 95 -7.21 3.89 -2.37
N GLN A 96 -6.82 3.54 -1.15
CA GLN A 96 -7.35 2.41 -0.41
C GLN A 96 -8.84 2.64 -0.07
N THR A 97 -9.21 3.86 0.33
CA THR A 97 -10.62 4.20 0.62
C THR A 97 -11.48 4.10 -0.63
N ARG A 98 -10.97 4.57 -1.77
CA ARG A 98 -11.62 4.48 -3.07
C ARG A 98 -11.87 3.02 -3.49
N ILE A 99 -10.84 2.17 -3.42
CA ILE A 99 -10.95 0.72 -3.70
C ILE A 99 -12.04 0.08 -2.84
N SER A 100 -11.98 0.28 -1.53
CA SER A 100 -12.96 -0.32 -0.61
C SER A 100 -14.37 0.23 -0.80
N ALA A 101 -14.50 1.49 -1.16
CA ALA A 101 -15.80 2.10 -1.41
C ALA A 101 -16.50 1.53 -2.65
N ARG A 102 -15.77 0.98 -3.64
CA ARG A 102 -16.37 0.33 -4.82
C ARG A 102 -17.23 -0.87 -4.45
N GLY A 103 -16.80 -1.65 -3.46
CA GLY A 103 -17.57 -2.79 -2.94
C GLY A 103 -18.78 -2.39 -2.11
N ALA A 104 -18.91 -1.11 -1.76
CA ALA A 104 -19.85 -0.62 -0.77
C ALA A 104 -20.95 0.29 -1.37
N GLY A 105 -21.86 -0.30 -2.14
CA GLY A 105 -23.09 0.35 -2.62
C GLY A 105 -23.20 0.48 -4.13
N THR A 106 -24.28 1.12 -4.60
CA THR A 106 -24.65 1.18 -6.03
C THR A 106 -24.23 2.47 -6.75
N GLU A 107 -23.74 3.48 -6.04
CA GLU A 107 -23.41 4.81 -6.62
C GLU A 107 -21.93 4.98 -7.00
N GLY A 108 -21.11 3.91 -6.89
CA GLY A 108 -19.66 3.98 -7.09
C GLY A 108 -18.94 4.72 -5.96
N PRO A 109 -17.60 4.72 -5.94
CA PRO A 109 -16.84 5.43 -4.92
C PRO A 109 -16.95 6.94 -5.14
N PRO A 110 -16.93 7.76 -4.08
CA PRO A 110 -16.87 9.21 -4.25
C PRO A 110 -15.57 9.62 -4.93
N LEU A 111 -15.56 10.83 -5.51
CA LEU A 111 -14.32 11.43 -6.01
C LEU A 111 -13.38 11.73 -4.83
N PHE A 112 -12.08 11.59 -5.07
CA PHE A 112 -11.03 11.96 -4.12
C PHE A 112 -10.15 13.04 -4.71
N HIS A 113 -9.66 13.95 -3.87
CA HIS A 113 -8.67 14.93 -4.27
C HIS A 113 -7.40 14.20 -4.79
N PRO A 114 -6.83 14.57 -5.96
CA PRO A 114 -6.89 15.90 -6.61
C PRO A 114 -8.04 16.15 -7.60
N ALA A 115 -8.97 15.21 -7.79
CA ALA A 115 -10.15 15.48 -8.61
C ALA A 115 -10.95 16.67 -8.02
N ALA A 116 -11.46 17.55 -8.88
CA ALA A 116 -12.21 18.72 -8.45
C ALA A 116 -13.44 18.31 -7.62
N GLY A 117 -13.59 18.89 -6.42
CA GLY A 117 -14.64 18.52 -5.47
C GLY A 117 -14.45 17.17 -4.78
N GLY A 118 -13.28 16.54 -4.92
CA GLY A 118 -12.99 15.25 -4.29
C GLY A 118 -12.82 15.35 -2.77
N LEU A 119 -13.12 14.26 -2.07
CA LEU A 119 -12.87 14.14 -0.64
C LEU A 119 -11.39 14.28 -0.30
N LEU A 120 -11.08 14.92 0.82
CA LEU A 120 -9.72 15.13 1.31
C LEU A 120 -9.57 14.57 2.72
N ALA A 121 -8.78 13.51 2.89
CA ALA A 121 -8.52 12.88 4.19
C ALA A 121 -7.71 13.81 5.11
N TRP A 122 -8.05 13.81 6.39
CA TRP A 122 -7.36 14.61 7.41
C TRP A 122 -7.17 13.87 8.74
N GLY A 123 -7.86 12.75 8.94
CA GLY A 123 -7.80 11.98 10.17
C GLY A 123 -8.16 10.52 9.96
N GLU A 124 -7.79 9.71 10.94
CA GLU A 124 -8.15 8.29 11.00
C GLU A 124 -8.66 7.94 12.40
N THR A 125 -9.30 6.79 12.55
CA THR A 125 -9.66 6.22 13.85
C THR A 125 -8.91 4.93 14.06
N ARG A 126 -8.62 4.60 15.33
CA ARG A 126 -8.08 3.27 15.70
C ARG A 126 -8.98 2.10 15.29
N GLY A 127 -10.26 2.38 15.03
CA GLY A 127 -11.22 1.41 14.54
C GLY A 127 -11.31 1.35 13.01
N GLY A 128 -10.30 1.83 12.27
CA GLY A 128 -10.30 1.75 10.81
C GLY A 128 -11.23 2.77 10.14
N GLY A 129 -11.61 3.84 10.82
CA GLY A 129 -12.36 4.94 10.20
C GLY A 129 -11.42 5.93 9.51
N VAL A 130 -11.81 6.48 8.37
CA VAL A 130 -11.14 7.60 7.69
C VAL A 130 -12.04 8.83 7.76
N LEU A 131 -11.51 9.94 8.25
CA LEU A 131 -12.19 11.24 8.34
C LEU A 131 -11.75 12.12 7.17
N LEU A 132 -12.72 12.56 6.38
CA LEU A 132 -12.49 13.34 5.17
C LEU A 132 -13.30 14.63 5.19
N TRP A 133 -12.77 15.68 4.57
CA TRP A 133 -13.54 16.86 4.20
C TRP A 133 -14.24 16.65 2.88
N ASP A 134 -15.52 17.00 2.80
CA ASP A 134 -16.24 17.15 1.54
C ASP A 134 -15.96 18.53 0.93
N THR A 135 -14.98 18.57 0.03
CA THR A 135 -14.55 19.82 -0.61
C THR A 135 -15.55 20.33 -1.66
N SER A 136 -16.50 19.49 -2.08
CA SER A 136 -17.55 19.88 -3.04
C SER A 136 -18.67 20.71 -2.42
N ALA A 137 -18.82 20.64 -1.08
CA ALA A 137 -19.93 21.25 -0.38
C ALA A 137 -19.88 22.80 -0.35
N SER A 138 -18.69 23.40 -0.48
CA SER A 138 -18.48 24.85 -0.38
C SER A 138 -17.16 25.28 -1.01
N GLU A 139 -17.14 26.45 -1.65
CA GLU A 139 -15.89 27.11 -2.06
C GLU A 139 -15.09 27.67 -0.86
N ASP A 140 -15.76 27.90 0.27
CA ASP A 140 -15.12 28.29 1.54
C ASP A 140 -14.67 27.04 2.32
N PRO A 141 -13.36 26.82 2.53
CA PRO A 141 -12.86 25.69 3.30
C PRO A 141 -13.30 25.67 4.75
N ASP A 142 -13.60 26.84 5.34
CA ASP A 142 -14.06 26.90 6.74
C ASP A 142 -15.46 26.29 6.91
N ALA A 143 -16.18 26.00 5.81
CA ALA A 143 -17.50 25.40 5.80
C ALA A 143 -17.54 23.93 5.33
N TRP A 144 -16.38 23.29 5.10
CA TRP A 144 -16.35 21.90 4.64
C TRP A 144 -16.85 20.93 5.71
N PRO A 145 -17.92 20.15 5.44
CA PRO A 145 -18.42 19.17 6.37
C PRO A 145 -17.52 17.93 6.38
N VAL A 146 -17.53 17.21 7.49
CA VAL A 146 -16.80 15.95 7.65
C VAL A 146 -17.65 14.77 7.21
N VAL A 147 -17.02 13.88 6.45
CA VAL A 147 -17.50 12.56 6.08
C VAL A 147 -16.61 11.51 6.76
N LEU A 148 -17.22 10.46 7.31
CA LEU A 148 -16.53 9.29 7.84
C LEU A 148 -16.73 8.12 6.86
N PHE A 149 -15.62 7.48 6.49
CA PHE A 149 -15.62 6.14 5.90
C PHE A 149 -15.21 5.11 6.95
N ASP A 150 -16.01 4.07 7.20
CA ASP A 150 -15.70 3.01 8.14
C ASP A 150 -15.29 1.72 7.41
N TRP A 151 -14.02 1.34 7.53
CA TRP A 151 -13.48 0.11 6.94
C TRP A 151 -14.01 -1.17 7.59
N ASN A 152 -14.48 -1.09 8.84
CA ASN A 152 -14.86 -2.26 9.63
C ASN A 152 -16.34 -2.61 9.53
N VAL A 153 -17.04 -2.08 8.51
CA VAL A 153 -18.27 -2.71 8.03
C VAL A 153 -17.89 -4.05 7.41
N TYR A 154 -17.71 -5.07 8.26
CA TYR A 154 -17.56 -6.44 7.77
C TYR A 154 -18.79 -6.76 6.92
N PRO A 155 -18.63 -7.13 5.64
CA PRO A 155 -19.73 -7.73 4.93
C PRO A 155 -20.19 -8.94 5.75
N SER A 156 -21.50 -9.05 5.96
CA SER A 156 -22.04 -10.25 6.59
C SER A 156 -21.49 -11.47 5.82
N PRO A 157 -20.99 -12.51 6.50
CA PRO A 157 -20.60 -13.75 5.83
C PRO A 157 -21.77 -14.44 5.14
N ASP A 158 -23.00 -13.95 5.37
CA ASP A 158 -24.21 -14.32 4.64
C ASP A 158 -24.38 -13.40 3.41
N PRO A 159 -24.21 -13.93 2.17
CA PRO A 159 -24.37 -13.16 0.94
C PRO A 159 -25.81 -12.66 0.69
N ASP A 160 -26.80 -13.18 1.43
CA ASP A 160 -28.20 -12.77 1.37
C ASP A 160 -28.58 -11.78 2.50
N ALA A 161 -27.67 -11.52 3.45
CA ALA A 161 -27.90 -10.51 4.46
C ALA A 161 -27.80 -9.12 3.84
N THR A 162 -28.97 -8.52 3.59
CA THR A 162 -29.14 -7.11 3.24
C THR A 162 -28.79 -6.21 4.44
N SER A 163 -27.62 -6.38 5.04
CA SER A 163 -27.12 -5.41 6.01
C SER A 163 -26.92 -4.11 5.25
N GLU A 164 -27.86 -3.18 5.41
CA GLU A 164 -27.84 -1.81 4.90
C GLU A 164 -26.71 -0.98 5.54
N SER A 165 -25.61 -1.61 5.97
CA SER A 165 -24.48 -0.91 6.54
C SER A 165 -23.77 -0.17 5.41
N ARG A 166 -23.98 1.14 5.40
CA ARG A 166 -23.29 2.07 4.52
C ARG A 166 -22.00 2.44 5.25
N PRO A 167 -20.81 2.13 4.71
CA PRO A 167 -19.56 2.54 5.37
C PRO A 167 -19.38 4.06 5.33
N TRP A 168 -20.24 4.80 4.62
CA TRP A 168 -20.22 6.24 4.51
C TRP A 168 -21.22 6.90 5.47
N TYR A 169 -20.71 7.79 6.33
CA TYR A 169 -21.51 8.57 7.26
C TYR A 169 -21.21 10.06 7.11
N ARG A 170 -22.24 10.87 6.89
CA ARG A 170 -22.12 12.34 6.84
C ARG A 170 -22.26 12.88 8.26
N LEU A 171 -21.16 13.36 8.84
CA LEU A 171 -21.18 13.94 10.18
C LEU A 171 -21.72 15.38 10.17
N GLY A 172 -21.67 16.05 9.02
CA GLY A 172 -22.37 17.30 8.71
C GLY A 172 -21.74 18.57 9.32
N GLY A 173 -20.96 18.46 10.38
CA GLY A 173 -20.19 19.57 10.96
C GLY A 173 -18.79 19.72 10.36
N THR A 174 -18.16 20.86 10.62
CA THR A 174 -16.74 21.09 10.31
C THR A 174 -15.82 20.18 11.13
N ALA A 175 -14.52 20.15 10.83
CA ALA A 175 -13.57 19.32 11.58
C ALA A 175 -13.55 19.66 13.08
N THR A 176 -13.48 20.93 13.47
CA THR A 176 -13.42 21.32 14.88
C THR A 176 -14.75 21.11 15.60
N GLU A 177 -15.89 21.30 14.93
CA GLU A 177 -17.21 20.94 15.47
C GLU A 177 -17.33 19.44 15.69
N THR A 178 -16.87 18.64 14.71
CA THR A 178 -16.80 17.17 14.80
C THR A 178 -15.95 16.75 16.00
N LEU A 179 -14.72 17.27 16.13
CA LEU A 179 -13.85 16.96 17.26
C LEU A 179 -14.47 17.40 18.60
N SER A 180 -15.13 18.55 18.65
CA SER A 180 -15.81 19.04 19.86
C SER A 180 -16.98 18.14 20.26
N ALA A 181 -17.81 17.74 19.29
CA ALA A 181 -18.93 16.83 19.52
C ALA A 181 -18.43 15.47 20.01
N LEU A 182 -17.36 14.95 19.41
CA LEU A 182 -16.73 13.70 19.83
C LEU A 182 -16.25 13.71 21.27
N LEU A 183 -15.96 14.85 21.90
CA LEU A 183 -15.51 14.89 23.29
C LEU A 183 -16.61 15.15 24.31
N THR A 184 -17.73 15.67 23.83
CA THR A 184 -18.77 16.22 24.69
C THR A 184 -20.00 15.33 24.62
N THR A 185 -20.72 15.36 23.51
CA THR A 185 -22.01 14.68 23.36
C THR A 185 -21.92 13.37 22.60
N GLY A 186 -20.83 13.13 21.87
CA GLY A 186 -20.77 12.18 20.76
C GLY A 186 -21.69 12.57 19.60
N ILE A 187 -21.48 11.96 18.44
CA ILE A 187 -22.21 12.22 17.20
C ILE A 187 -23.18 11.06 16.93
N PRO A 188 -24.49 11.30 16.82
CA PRO A 188 -25.45 10.27 16.40
C PRO A 188 -25.12 9.75 15.00
N MET A 189 -25.16 8.43 14.80
CA MET A 189 -24.85 7.81 13.50
C MET A 189 -26.14 7.37 12.79
N ASP A 190 -26.16 7.52 11.47
CA ASP A 190 -27.20 6.95 10.61
C ASP A 190 -27.18 5.43 10.74
N GLY A 191 -28.33 4.78 10.89
CA GLY A 191 -28.41 3.33 11.16
C GLY A 191 -28.34 2.94 12.65
N GLY A 192 -28.19 3.92 13.54
CA GLY A 192 -28.21 3.73 14.99
C GLY A 192 -26.82 3.71 15.64
N GLY A 193 -26.79 3.98 16.95
CA GLY A 193 -25.53 4.12 17.69
C GLY A 193 -25.01 5.57 17.73
N ARG A 194 -23.80 5.73 18.26
CA ARG A 194 -23.16 7.03 18.47
C ARG A 194 -21.65 6.89 18.34
N PHE A 195 -21.02 7.81 17.63
CA PHE A 195 -19.58 7.94 17.58
C PHE A 195 -19.13 8.86 18.72
N GLY A 196 -18.42 8.30 19.70
CA GLY A 196 -18.10 8.98 20.96
C GLY A 196 -19.28 9.00 21.96
N PRO A 197 -19.21 9.80 23.05
CA PRO A 197 -18.11 10.67 23.40
C PRO A 197 -16.82 9.89 23.73
N LEU A 198 -15.69 10.47 23.37
CA LEU A 198 -14.35 9.97 23.62
C LEU A 198 -13.82 10.54 24.94
N PRO A 199 -12.83 9.89 25.58
CA PRO A 199 -12.08 10.51 26.65
C PRO A 199 -11.57 11.91 26.25
N GLY A 200 -11.70 12.88 27.15
CA GLY A 200 -11.21 14.25 26.95
C GLY A 200 -9.69 14.35 27.03
N THR A 201 -8.95 13.55 26.26
CA THR A 201 -7.48 13.54 26.25
C THR A 201 -6.96 13.91 24.87
N ALA A 202 -5.83 14.61 24.82
CA ALA A 202 -5.09 14.87 23.60
C ALA A 202 -3.59 14.72 23.87
N GLN A 203 -2.88 14.00 23.00
CA GLN A 203 -1.43 13.82 23.13
C GLN A 203 -0.77 13.66 21.76
N ARG A 204 0.55 13.88 21.67
CA ARG A 204 1.33 13.47 20.49
C ARG A 204 1.10 11.99 20.29
N THR A 205 0.78 11.61 19.06
CA THR A 205 0.65 10.19 18.71
C THR A 205 1.94 9.44 19.06
N ALA A 206 1.80 8.28 19.71
CA ALA A 206 2.93 7.42 20.04
C ALA A 206 3.65 6.88 18.79
N TYR A 207 3.00 6.93 17.62
CA TYR A 207 3.56 6.51 16.35
C TYR A 207 4.54 7.52 15.76
N LEU A 208 4.39 8.81 16.08
CA LEU A 208 5.21 9.90 15.56
C LEU A 208 5.91 10.69 16.69
N PRO A 209 6.74 10.05 17.53
CA PRO A 209 7.42 10.72 18.64
C PRO A 209 8.45 11.75 18.16
N GLU A 210 8.97 11.59 16.95
CA GLU A 210 10.06 12.38 16.36
C GLU A 210 9.60 13.10 15.08
N ALA A 211 8.29 13.40 15.01
CA ALA A 211 7.71 14.11 13.88
C ALA A 211 8.47 15.41 13.56
N ALA A 212 8.92 15.54 12.33
CA ALA A 212 9.65 16.69 11.82
C ALA A 212 8.81 17.47 10.80
N ARG A 213 9.29 18.67 10.44
CA ARG A 213 8.70 19.51 9.40
C ARG A 213 8.64 18.74 8.09
N TRP A 214 7.45 18.64 7.52
CA TRP A 214 7.28 18.10 6.17
C TRP A 214 7.63 19.14 5.12
N THR A 215 8.24 18.68 4.03
CA THR A 215 8.47 19.47 2.83
C THR A 215 7.70 18.77 1.71
N PRO A 216 6.75 19.44 1.05
CA PRO A 216 6.01 18.81 -0.03
C PRO A 216 6.95 18.25 -1.11
N PRO A 217 6.71 17.03 -1.61
CA PRO A 217 7.48 16.53 -2.72
C PRO A 217 7.23 17.42 -3.95
N PRO A 218 8.20 17.53 -4.88
CA PRO A 218 7.95 18.16 -6.15
C PRO A 218 6.76 17.46 -6.84
N PRO A 219 6.01 18.16 -7.70
CA PRO A 219 4.99 17.52 -8.53
C PRO A 219 5.60 16.29 -9.22
N ALA A 220 4.84 15.19 -9.26
CA ALA A 220 5.28 13.99 -9.97
C ALA A 220 5.72 14.40 -11.37
N ALA A 221 6.94 14.03 -11.75
CA ALA A 221 7.41 14.27 -13.09
C ALA A 221 6.45 13.59 -14.06
N GLU A 222 6.10 14.26 -15.15
CA GLU A 222 5.35 13.63 -16.21
C GLU A 222 6.11 12.37 -16.64
N HIS A 223 5.43 11.22 -16.61
CA HIS A 223 6.05 9.96 -16.98
C HIS A 223 6.61 10.06 -18.40
N ASP A 224 7.78 9.45 -18.63
CA ASP A 224 8.42 9.39 -19.93
C ASP A 224 7.40 9.02 -21.04
N PRO A 225 7.24 9.84 -22.10
CA PRO A 225 6.33 9.55 -23.20
C PRO A 225 6.53 8.16 -23.81
N ALA A 226 7.75 7.63 -23.81
CA ALA A 226 8.04 6.28 -24.28
C ALA A 226 7.42 5.22 -23.37
N ARG A 227 7.52 5.39 -22.03
CA ARG A 227 6.85 4.50 -21.06
C ARG A 227 5.33 4.57 -21.20
N ARG A 228 4.79 5.78 -21.40
CA ARG A 228 3.35 5.98 -21.62
C ARG A 228 2.86 5.27 -22.88
N ALA A 229 3.58 5.36 -23.99
CA ALA A 229 3.24 4.63 -25.22
C ALA A 229 3.27 3.11 -25.00
N ALA A 230 4.27 2.62 -24.26
CA ALA A 230 4.42 1.20 -23.93
C ALA A 230 3.29 0.63 -23.06
N LEU A 231 2.40 1.44 -22.48
CA LEU A 231 1.17 0.95 -21.84
C LEU A 231 0.18 0.32 -22.84
N SER A 232 0.25 0.70 -24.12
CA SER A 232 -0.73 0.26 -25.12
C SER A 232 -0.09 -0.35 -26.38
N GLU A 233 1.21 -0.11 -26.61
CA GLU A 233 1.90 -0.51 -27.83
C GLU A 233 2.97 -1.58 -27.60
N GLY A 234 3.14 -2.48 -28.58
CA GLY A 234 4.18 -3.52 -28.56
C GLY A 234 3.88 -4.71 -27.66
N SER A 235 4.76 -5.73 -27.75
CA SER A 235 4.67 -6.99 -27.01
C SER A 235 6.06 -7.51 -26.61
N GLY A 236 6.10 -8.52 -25.73
CA GLY A 236 7.33 -9.15 -25.27
C GLY A 236 8.34 -8.20 -24.61
N LEU A 237 9.61 -8.60 -24.61
CA LEU A 237 10.68 -7.95 -23.84
C LEU A 237 10.98 -6.52 -24.31
N ALA A 238 10.80 -6.23 -25.60
CA ALA A 238 10.99 -4.88 -26.13
C ALA A 238 9.98 -3.89 -25.56
N ALA A 239 8.70 -4.28 -25.44
CA ALA A 239 7.69 -3.45 -24.82
C ALA A 239 7.85 -3.38 -23.29
N LEU A 240 8.26 -4.50 -22.66
CA LEU A 240 8.54 -4.51 -21.22
C LEU A 240 9.69 -3.55 -20.85
N THR A 241 10.79 -3.54 -21.61
CA THR A 241 11.92 -2.63 -21.40
C THR A 241 11.62 -1.18 -21.73
N ALA A 242 10.69 -0.92 -22.66
CA ALA A 242 10.17 0.43 -22.89
C ALA A 242 9.26 0.91 -21.74
N LEU A 243 8.45 0.02 -21.15
CA LEU A 243 7.55 0.34 -20.05
C LEU A 243 8.30 0.51 -18.72
N VAL A 244 9.21 -0.42 -18.43
CA VAL A 244 10.02 -0.45 -17.22
C VAL A 244 11.49 -0.54 -17.63
N PRO A 245 12.21 0.59 -17.72
CA PRO A 245 13.62 0.56 -18.11
C PRO A 245 14.45 -0.38 -17.21
N PRO A 246 15.32 -1.22 -17.79
CA PRO A 246 16.15 -2.13 -17.01
C PRO A 246 17.18 -1.36 -16.17
N PRO A 247 17.64 -1.94 -15.04
CA PRO A 247 18.71 -1.36 -14.24
C PRO A 247 20.01 -1.29 -15.05
N GLU A 248 20.84 -0.28 -14.77
CA GLU A 248 22.16 -0.14 -15.42
C GLU A 248 23.08 -1.33 -15.14
N GLN A 249 22.91 -1.97 -13.97
CA GLN A 249 23.71 -3.11 -13.52
C GLN A 249 22.78 -4.20 -12.97
N PRO A 250 22.25 -5.09 -13.83
CA PRO A 250 21.45 -6.22 -13.38
C PRO A 250 22.30 -7.18 -12.53
N TYR A 251 21.74 -7.63 -11.41
CA TYR A 251 22.42 -8.57 -10.52
C TYR A 251 21.85 -9.98 -10.66
N LEU A 252 22.70 -10.91 -11.09
CA LEU A 252 22.36 -12.33 -11.23
C LEU A 252 22.83 -13.19 -10.06
N GLY A 253 23.75 -12.70 -9.22
CA GLY A 253 24.40 -13.46 -8.16
C GLY A 253 25.93 -13.44 -8.23
N ASP A 254 26.58 -13.92 -7.17
CA ASP A 254 28.04 -13.95 -7.01
C ASP A 254 28.74 -14.99 -7.90
N ALA A 255 27.99 -15.95 -8.44
CA ALA A 255 28.47 -16.92 -9.43
C ALA A 255 28.10 -16.54 -10.87
N ALA A 256 27.66 -15.31 -11.16
CA ALA A 256 27.27 -14.90 -12.51
C ALA A 256 28.37 -15.14 -13.56
N GLY A 257 29.65 -15.00 -13.19
CA GLY A 257 30.79 -15.28 -14.07
C GLY A 257 30.99 -16.75 -14.45
N GLU A 258 30.34 -17.68 -13.74
CA GLU A 258 30.36 -19.12 -14.05
C GLU A 258 29.23 -19.52 -15.02
N GLY A 259 28.29 -18.61 -15.29
CA GLY A 259 27.14 -18.82 -16.17
C GLY A 259 26.04 -19.69 -15.55
N TRP A 260 25.08 -20.08 -16.39
CA TRP A 260 23.86 -20.79 -15.95
C TRP A 260 24.01 -22.31 -15.83
N GLU A 261 25.04 -22.90 -16.43
CA GLU A 261 25.21 -24.36 -16.49
C GLU A 261 25.31 -25.02 -15.09
N PRO A 262 26.00 -24.44 -14.08
CA PRO A 262 25.97 -24.97 -12.72
C PRO A 262 24.55 -25.05 -12.13
N LEU A 263 23.74 -24.00 -12.32
CA LEU A 263 22.35 -23.99 -11.86
C LEU A 263 21.51 -25.03 -12.61
N PHE A 264 21.70 -25.19 -13.91
CA PHE A 264 20.99 -26.21 -14.69
C PHE A 264 21.33 -27.63 -14.23
N ALA A 265 22.59 -27.87 -13.86
CA ALA A 265 23.02 -29.15 -13.30
C ALA A 265 22.39 -29.40 -11.92
N GLU A 266 22.29 -28.37 -11.06
CA GLU A 266 21.63 -28.45 -9.75
C GLU A 266 20.14 -28.78 -9.89
N LEU A 267 19.43 -28.09 -10.79
CA LEU A 267 17.99 -28.28 -11.02
C LEU A 267 17.67 -29.57 -11.81
N GLY A 268 18.68 -30.20 -12.41
CA GLY A 268 18.54 -31.33 -13.32
C GLY A 268 17.81 -30.99 -14.63
N THR A 269 17.77 -29.71 -15.01
CA THR A 269 17.07 -29.23 -16.19
C THR A 269 17.55 -27.83 -16.59
N ARG A 270 17.32 -27.44 -17.85
CA ARG A 270 17.47 -26.04 -18.28
C ARG A 270 16.22 -25.25 -17.89
N LEU A 271 16.38 -23.94 -17.71
CA LEU A 271 15.26 -23.01 -17.57
C LEU A 271 14.79 -22.53 -18.96
N PRO A 272 13.53 -22.07 -19.09
CA PRO A 272 13.06 -21.45 -20.33
C PRO A 272 13.99 -20.30 -20.76
N HIS A 273 14.30 -20.22 -22.06
CA HIS A 273 15.20 -19.23 -22.62
C HIS A 273 14.70 -17.80 -22.40
N GLU A 274 13.39 -17.59 -22.44
CA GLU A 274 12.77 -16.29 -22.14
C GLU A 274 13.09 -15.82 -20.71
N TYR A 275 13.04 -16.70 -19.72
CA TYR A 275 13.37 -16.36 -18.33
C TYR A 275 14.85 -15.99 -18.17
N VAL A 276 15.74 -16.77 -18.79
CA VAL A 276 17.18 -16.48 -18.79
C VAL A 276 17.44 -15.10 -19.40
N THR A 277 16.82 -14.80 -20.55
CA THR A 277 16.97 -13.51 -21.23
C THR A 277 16.42 -12.35 -20.39
N LEU A 278 15.28 -12.56 -19.73
CA LEU A 278 14.69 -11.57 -18.82
C LEU A 278 15.64 -11.26 -17.67
N LEU A 279 16.23 -12.28 -17.04
CA LEU A 279 17.13 -12.10 -15.89
C LEU A 279 18.50 -11.54 -16.31
N GLU A 280 18.99 -11.86 -17.51
CA GLU A 280 20.17 -11.20 -18.05
C GLU A 280 19.94 -9.71 -18.33
N THR A 281 18.69 -9.31 -18.59
CA THR A 281 18.29 -7.92 -18.84
C THR A 281 18.03 -7.15 -17.55
N TYR A 282 17.30 -7.74 -16.59
CA TYR A 282 16.86 -7.07 -15.37
C TYR A 282 17.62 -7.48 -14.10
N GLY A 283 18.19 -8.67 -14.08
CA GLY A 283 18.67 -9.31 -12.86
C GLY A 283 17.51 -9.83 -12.00
N ALA A 284 17.82 -10.20 -10.77
CA ALA A 284 16.82 -10.44 -9.75
C ALA A 284 16.33 -9.13 -9.12
N GLY A 285 15.07 -9.11 -8.68
CA GLY A 285 14.43 -7.89 -8.21
C GLY A 285 12.96 -8.06 -7.82
N CYS A 286 12.31 -6.96 -7.46
CA CYS A 286 10.87 -6.86 -7.26
C CYS A 286 10.22 -6.13 -8.42
N TRP A 287 9.17 -6.72 -8.98
CA TRP A 287 8.24 -5.99 -9.84
C TRP A 287 7.11 -5.39 -9.00
N SER A 288 6.86 -4.10 -9.19
CA SER A 288 5.76 -3.36 -8.56
C SER A 288 5.69 -3.52 -7.03
N GLU A 289 6.86 -3.67 -6.37
CA GLU A 289 6.99 -3.93 -4.92
C GLU A 289 6.24 -5.19 -4.43
N TRP A 290 5.79 -6.04 -5.33
CA TRP A 290 4.88 -7.15 -5.05
C TRP A 290 5.43 -8.51 -5.51
N LEU A 291 5.91 -8.63 -6.75
CA LEU A 291 6.38 -9.90 -7.33
C LEU A 291 7.90 -10.01 -7.26
N ARG A 292 8.40 -10.88 -6.39
CA ARG A 292 9.83 -11.07 -6.13
C ARG A 292 10.42 -12.17 -7.00
N PHE A 293 11.43 -11.82 -7.79
CA PHE A 293 12.27 -12.75 -8.52
C PHE A 293 13.52 -13.06 -7.71
N HIS A 294 13.84 -14.34 -7.56
CA HIS A 294 14.96 -14.78 -6.74
C HIS A 294 16.29 -14.68 -7.48
N THR A 295 17.38 -14.44 -6.74
CA THR A 295 18.73 -14.37 -7.30
C THR A 295 19.13 -15.72 -7.89
N PRO A 296 19.30 -15.84 -9.22
CA PRO A 296 19.44 -17.14 -9.89
C PRO A 296 20.81 -17.81 -9.66
N LEU A 297 21.90 -17.04 -9.74
CA LEU A 297 23.28 -17.54 -9.75
C LEU A 297 24.00 -17.22 -8.44
N ARG A 298 23.30 -17.45 -7.31
CA ARG A 298 23.88 -17.34 -5.97
C ARG A 298 24.47 -18.68 -5.54
N ARG A 299 25.71 -18.67 -5.02
CA ARG A 299 26.30 -19.89 -4.45
C ARG A 299 25.56 -20.31 -3.17
N ALA A 300 25.33 -21.61 -3.03
CA ALA A 300 24.78 -22.18 -1.80
C ALA A 300 25.64 -21.77 -0.58
N GLY A 301 24.99 -21.22 0.46
CA GLY A 301 25.66 -20.74 1.67
C GLY A 301 26.26 -19.33 1.59
N ALA A 302 26.10 -18.62 0.45
CA ALA A 302 26.53 -17.21 0.30
C ALA A 302 25.46 -16.19 0.76
N ALA A 303 24.32 -16.65 1.29
CA ALA A 303 23.34 -15.77 1.91
C ALA A 303 23.92 -15.10 3.16
N ALA A 304 23.48 -13.87 3.44
CA ALA A 304 23.92 -13.11 4.62
C ALA A 304 23.66 -13.86 5.95
N ASP A 305 22.65 -14.73 5.96
CA ASP A 305 22.37 -15.68 7.03
C ASP A 305 22.50 -17.14 6.50
N PRO A 306 23.58 -17.85 6.88
CA PRO A 306 23.79 -19.25 6.50
C PRO A 306 22.72 -20.22 7.02
N GLU A 307 21.98 -19.87 8.09
CA GLU A 307 20.88 -20.68 8.63
C GLU A 307 19.56 -20.41 7.90
N ALA A 308 19.37 -19.20 7.33
CA ALA A 308 18.16 -18.86 6.59
C ALA A 308 18.18 -19.35 5.13
N GLY A 309 19.36 -19.53 4.52
CA GLY A 309 19.47 -19.82 3.09
C GLY A 309 19.04 -18.64 2.21
N GLY A 310 18.87 -18.85 0.89
CA GLY A 310 18.46 -17.78 -0.03
C GLY A 310 18.76 -18.07 -1.50
N GLY A 311 18.21 -17.26 -2.41
CA GLY A 311 18.35 -17.44 -3.87
C GLY A 311 17.45 -18.52 -4.47
N PHE A 312 17.55 -18.68 -5.79
CA PHE A 312 16.64 -19.50 -6.60
C PHE A 312 16.58 -20.97 -6.18
N GLY A 313 17.72 -21.64 -5.99
CA GLY A 313 17.76 -23.06 -5.61
C GLY A 313 17.09 -23.32 -4.27
N TRP A 314 17.32 -22.43 -3.29
CA TRP A 314 16.66 -22.51 -1.98
C TRP A 314 15.15 -22.29 -2.09
N HIS A 315 14.71 -21.30 -2.88
CA HIS A 315 13.30 -21.06 -3.13
C HIS A 315 12.59 -22.28 -3.74
N VAL A 316 13.21 -22.90 -4.76
CA VAL A 316 12.70 -24.13 -5.38
C VAL A 316 12.50 -25.24 -4.35
N GLN A 317 13.47 -25.45 -3.46
CA GLN A 317 13.38 -26.48 -2.41
C GLN A 317 12.25 -26.17 -1.43
N GLN A 318 12.21 -24.96 -0.88
CA GLN A 318 11.24 -24.57 0.15
C GLN A 318 9.79 -24.65 -0.33
N VAL A 319 9.51 -24.10 -1.51
CA VAL A 319 8.16 -24.11 -2.08
C VAL A 319 7.73 -25.54 -2.40
N ASN A 320 8.61 -26.38 -2.95
CA ASN A 320 8.27 -27.78 -3.25
C ASN A 320 8.09 -28.63 -1.97
N ASP A 321 8.88 -28.40 -0.93
CA ASP A 321 8.74 -29.11 0.35
C ASP A 321 7.46 -28.70 1.08
N ALA A 322 7.10 -27.41 1.05
CA ALA A 322 5.83 -26.92 1.53
C ALA A 322 4.68 -27.54 0.74
N TYR A 323 4.74 -27.53 -0.60
CA TYR A 323 3.71 -28.10 -1.46
C TYR A 323 3.53 -29.60 -1.20
N ARG A 324 4.61 -30.36 -1.06
CA ARG A 324 4.55 -31.82 -0.79
C ARG A 324 3.90 -32.12 0.55
N THR A 325 4.22 -31.35 1.58
CA THR A 325 3.60 -31.44 2.91
C THR A 325 2.09 -31.16 2.81
N LEU A 326 1.71 -30.08 2.14
CA LEU A 326 0.32 -29.69 1.96
C LEU A 326 -0.46 -30.75 1.15
N LYS A 327 0.11 -31.25 0.05
CA LYS A 327 -0.46 -32.33 -0.76
C LYS A 327 -0.63 -33.63 0.01
N GLY A 328 0.30 -33.98 0.90
CA GLY A 328 0.18 -35.17 1.74
C GLY A 328 -1.02 -35.12 2.70
N ASN A 329 -1.37 -33.92 3.17
CA ASN A 329 -2.49 -33.70 4.09
C ASN A 329 -3.83 -33.42 3.38
N TRP A 330 -3.79 -32.74 2.22
CA TRP A 330 -4.97 -32.27 1.48
C TRP A 330 -4.85 -32.50 -0.04
N PRO A 331 -4.74 -33.75 -0.51
CA PRO A 331 -4.43 -34.05 -1.91
C PRO A 331 -5.45 -33.50 -2.93
N GLU A 332 -6.70 -33.30 -2.54
CA GLU A 332 -7.75 -32.73 -3.39
C GLU A 332 -7.58 -31.22 -3.64
N GLU A 333 -6.98 -30.49 -2.68
CA GLU A 333 -6.75 -29.03 -2.79
C GLU A 333 -5.37 -28.72 -3.38
N TYR A 334 -4.44 -29.71 -3.44
CA TYR A 334 -3.09 -29.58 -3.99
C TYR A 334 -2.83 -30.60 -5.13
N PRO A 335 -3.41 -30.37 -6.32
CA PRO A 335 -3.45 -31.37 -7.39
C PRO A 335 -2.17 -31.47 -8.24
N LEU A 336 -1.27 -30.49 -8.17
CA LEU A 336 -0.07 -30.44 -9.02
C LEU A 336 0.88 -31.59 -8.69
N ALA A 337 1.61 -32.09 -9.68
CA ALA A 337 2.69 -33.05 -9.44
C ALA A 337 3.81 -32.40 -8.61
N SER A 338 4.50 -33.21 -7.81
CA SER A 338 5.60 -32.70 -6.98
C SER A 338 6.94 -32.97 -7.66
N ARG A 339 7.80 -31.97 -7.77
CA ARG A 339 9.18 -32.19 -8.23
C ARG A 339 9.85 -33.30 -7.39
N PRO A 340 10.59 -34.23 -8.03
CA PRO A 340 11.03 -34.23 -9.44
C PRO A 340 10.13 -34.99 -10.43
N GLU A 341 8.87 -35.28 -10.10
CA GLU A 341 7.95 -35.96 -11.01
C GLU A 341 7.72 -35.14 -12.31
N PRO A 342 7.55 -35.79 -13.48
CA PRO A 342 7.17 -35.09 -14.71
C PRO A 342 5.89 -34.27 -14.52
N GLY A 343 5.87 -33.04 -15.04
CA GLY A 343 4.79 -32.07 -14.79
C GLY A 343 4.84 -31.42 -13.40
N GLY A 344 5.90 -31.65 -12.62
CA GLY A 344 6.09 -31.03 -11.32
C GLY A 344 6.25 -29.51 -11.41
N PHE A 345 5.76 -28.80 -10.39
CA PHE A 345 5.86 -27.34 -10.33
C PHE A 345 7.29 -26.88 -10.01
N LEU A 346 7.87 -26.04 -10.87
CA LEU A 346 9.15 -25.38 -10.69
C LEU A 346 8.94 -23.88 -10.43
N PRO A 347 8.97 -23.42 -9.18
CA PRO A 347 8.77 -22.02 -8.84
C PRO A 347 10.02 -21.19 -9.11
N PHE A 348 9.84 -19.95 -9.57
CA PHE A 348 10.92 -19.00 -9.80
C PHE A 348 10.71 -17.64 -9.11
N ALA A 349 9.47 -17.33 -8.71
CA ALA A 349 9.11 -16.07 -8.09
C ALA A 349 8.00 -16.26 -7.05
N ASN A 350 7.86 -15.29 -6.14
CA ASN A 350 6.74 -15.25 -5.21
C ASN A 350 6.25 -13.83 -4.94
N SER A 351 4.96 -13.72 -4.61
CA SER A 351 4.37 -12.46 -4.17
C SER A 351 4.74 -12.12 -2.73
N ILE A 352 4.48 -10.88 -2.29
CA ILE A 352 4.50 -10.50 -0.87
C ILE A 352 3.38 -11.18 -0.06
N ASP A 353 2.31 -11.59 -0.72
CA ASP A 353 1.17 -12.28 -0.10
C ASP A 353 1.42 -13.79 0.08
N GLY A 354 2.44 -14.33 -0.59
CA GLY A 354 2.91 -15.71 -0.44
C GLY A 354 2.43 -16.67 -1.54
N ASP A 355 1.95 -16.13 -2.67
CA ASP A 355 1.70 -16.88 -3.90
C ASP A 355 3.03 -17.20 -4.59
N ALA A 356 3.10 -18.33 -5.30
CA ALA A 356 4.29 -18.72 -6.06
C ALA A 356 3.99 -18.74 -7.56
N LEU A 357 4.88 -18.17 -8.37
CA LEU A 357 4.86 -18.27 -9.83
C LEU A 357 5.93 -19.26 -10.29
N GLY A 358 5.58 -20.09 -11.25
CA GLY A 358 6.45 -21.16 -11.71
C GLY A 358 5.99 -21.78 -13.01
N TRP A 359 6.69 -22.81 -13.43
CA TRP A 359 6.32 -23.61 -14.59
C TRP A 359 5.90 -25.02 -14.20
N LEU A 360 4.98 -25.58 -14.97
CA LEU A 360 4.76 -27.03 -14.98
C LEU A 360 5.79 -27.66 -15.90
N THR A 361 6.66 -28.52 -15.36
CA THR A 361 7.79 -29.08 -16.13
C THR A 361 7.32 -30.26 -16.98
N GLU A 362 6.45 -29.96 -17.95
CA GLU A 362 5.80 -30.90 -18.86
C GLU A 362 6.58 -31.05 -20.16
N GLY A 363 6.95 -32.29 -20.50
CA GLY A 363 7.74 -32.56 -21.69
C GLY A 363 9.22 -32.18 -21.55
N ALA A 364 9.97 -32.42 -22.61
CA ALA A 364 11.44 -32.30 -22.61
C ALA A 364 11.95 -30.89 -22.97
N ASP A 365 11.08 -30.01 -23.46
CA ASP A 365 11.43 -28.69 -23.97
C ASP A 365 10.99 -27.60 -22.97
N PRO A 366 11.92 -26.98 -22.22
CA PRO A 366 11.59 -25.95 -21.24
C PRO A 366 10.88 -24.73 -21.83
N ASP A 367 11.13 -24.40 -23.09
CA ASP A 367 10.51 -23.25 -23.75
C ASP A 367 9.01 -23.44 -24.01
N ARG A 368 8.48 -24.65 -23.76
CA ARG A 368 7.06 -24.98 -23.92
C ARG A 368 6.38 -25.30 -22.59
N TRP A 369 7.07 -25.14 -21.47
CA TRP A 369 6.47 -25.38 -20.17
C TRP A 369 5.37 -24.36 -19.87
N PRO A 370 4.16 -24.82 -19.48
CA PRO A 370 3.09 -23.91 -19.10
C PRO A 370 3.47 -23.07 -17.87
N LEU A 371 3.23 -21.77 -17.94
CA LEU A 371 3.36 -20.86 -16.80
C LEU A 371 2.15 -21.03 -15.87
N LEU A 372 2.38 -20.97 -14.56
CA LEU A 372 1.34 -21.22 -13.55
C LEU A 372 1.55 -20.34 -12.31
N VAL A 373 0.42 -19.99 -11.67
CA VAL A 373 0.39 -19.45 -10.30
C VAL A 373 -0.08 -20.55 -9.37
N TRP A 374 0.64 -20.78 -8.29
CA TRP A 374 0.14 -21.46 -7.11
C TRP A 374 -0.31 -20.40 -6.10
N PRO A 375 -1.62 -20.09 -6.02
CA PRO A 375 -2.12 -19.05 -5.14
C PRO A 375 -2.21 -19.54 -3.69
N ARG A 376 -1.93 -18.65 -2.74
CA ARG A 376 -2.03 -18.95 -1.30
C ARG A 376 -3.48 -18.94 -0.81
N HIS A 377 -4.30 -18.04 -1.34
CA HIS A 377 -5.63 -17.73 -0.84
C HIS A 377 -6.77 -18.13 -1.79
N ALA A 378 -6.47 -18.94 -2.81
CA ALA A 378 -7.44 -19.44 -3.77
C ALA A 378 -7.15 -20.89 -4.14
N ARG A 379 -8.12 -21.54 -4.81
CA ARG A 379 -7.90 -22.85 -5.40
C ARG A 379 -6.96 -22.76 -6.60
N GLN A 380 -6.27 -23.86 -6.89
CA GLN A 380 -5.39 -23.96 -8.04
C GLN A 380 -6.16 -23.70 -9.35
N GLY A 381 -5.80 -22.63 -10.05
CA GLY A 381 -6.30 -22.29 -11.39
C GLY A 381 -5.58 -23.06 -12.51
N PRO A 382 -6.03 -22.88 -13.77
CA PRO A 382 -5.33 -23.43 -14.93
C PRO A 382 -3.98 -22.73 -15.18
N ALA A 383 -3.18 -23.27 -16.10
CA ALA A 383 -2.00 -22.58 -16.61
C ALA A 383 -2.38 -21.22 -17.21
N LEU A 384 -1.47 -20.25 -17.06
CA LEU A 384 -1.62 -18.92 -17.63
C LEU A 384 -1.47 -18.98 -19.16
N GLU A 385 -2.22 -18.13 -19.84
CA GLU A 385 -2.12 -17.96 -21.29
C GLU A 385 -1.00 -16.97 -21.64
N GLY A 386 -0.12 -17.37 -22.57
CA GLY A 386 0.96 -16.51 -23.07
C GLY A 386 2.33 -16.83 -22.48
N SER A 387 3.33 -16.01 -22.85
CA SER A 387 4.69 -16.12 -22.36
C SER A 387 4.87 -15.39 -21.03
N LEU A 388 5.99 -15.61 -20.33
CA LEU A 388 6.28 -14.91 -19.06
C LEU A 388 6.29 -13.40 -19.27
N THR A 389 6.95 -12.94 -20.34
CA THR A 389 7.08 -11.51 -20.60
C THR A 389 5.74 -10.89 -20.97
N ASP A 390 4.91 -11.59 -21.74
CA ASP A 390 3.57 -11.11 -22.11
C ASP A 390 2.64 -11.05 -20.89
N VAL A 391 2.72 -12.03 -19.97
CA VAL A 391 1.97 -12.00 -18.70
C VAL A 391 2.43 -10.83 -17.82
N LEU A 392 3.74 -10.65 -17.62
CA LEU A 392 4.28 -9.52 -16.85
C LEU A 392 3.86 -8.17 -17.46
N LEU A 393 3.98 -8.04 -18.78
CA LEU A 393 3.60 -6.82 -19.50
C LEU A 393 2.09 -6.54 -19.39
N SER A 394 1.25 -7.55 -19.55
CA SER A 394 -0.20 -7.41 -19.40
C SER A 394 -0.58 -7.01 -17.97
N TRP A 395 0.08 -7.60 -16.97
CA TRP A 395 -0.11 -7.26 -15.56
C TRP A 395 0.32 -5.83 -15.24
N LEU A 396 1.50 -5.40 -15.67
CA LEU A 396 2.01 -4.04 -15.47
C LEU A 396 1.18 -2.97 -16.20
N ARG A 397 0.41 -3.37 -17.21
CA ARG A 397 -0.56 -2.51 -17.92
C ARG A 397 -1.94 -2.45 -17.21
N GLY A 398 -2.16 -3.24 -16.16
CA GLY A 398 -3.46 -3.38 -15.52
C GLY A 398 -4.48 -4.19 -16.34
N ALA A 399 -4.02 -4.98 -17.33
CA ALA A 399 -4.87 -5.75 -18.23
C ALA A 399 -4.92 -7.25 -17.91
N PHE A 400 -4.38 -7.65 -16.76
CA PHE A 400 -4.32 -9.04 -16.32
C PHE A 400 -4.87 -9.19 -14.89
N ALA A 401 -5.84 -10.08 -14.75
CA ALA A 401 -6.53 -10.39 -13.50
C ALA A 401 -6.68 -11.91 -13.37
N THR A 402 -6.14 -12.47 -12.29
CA THR A 402 -6.27 -13.89 -11.96
C THR A 402 -6.04 -14.09 -10.46
N PRO A 403 -6.66 -15.09 -9.80
CA PRO A 403 -6.37 -15.39 -8.41
C PRO A 403 -4.87 -15.60 -8.16
N GLY A 404 -4.34 -14.92 -7.14
CA GLY A 404 -2.91 -14.94 -6.80
C GLY A 404 -2.06 -13.91 -7.52
N PHE A 405 -2.67 -12.95 -8.24
CA PHE A 405 -2.03 -11.72 -8.70
C PHE A 405 -2.69 -10.49 -8.07
N ALA A 406 -1.88 -9.47 -7.74
CA ALA A 406 -2.39 -8.16 -7.38
C ALA A 406 -2.98 -7.45 -8.61
N GLU A 407 -4.06 -6.69 -8.41
CA GLU A 407 -4.73 -5.92 -9.46
C GLU A 407 -4.59 -4.42 -9.22
N LEU A 408 -4.55 -3.65 -10.29
CA LEU A 408 -4.68 -2.20 -10.23
C LEU A 408 -6.15 -1.82 -10.09
N ASP A 409 -6.41 -0.74 -9.36
CA ASP A 409 -7.73 -0.12 -9.43
C ASP A 409 -7.91 0.58 -10.79
N GLU A 410 -9.13 0.63 -11.31
CA GLU A 410 -9.45 1.26 -12.60
C GLU A 410 -9.05 2.74 -12.73
N ASP A 411 -8.95 3.50 -11.63
CA ASP A 411 -8.42 4.89 -11.70
C ASP A 411 -6.94 5.01 -11.30
N ASP A 412 -6.22 3.90 -11.10
CA ASP A 412 -4.77 3.97 -10.94
C ASP A 412 -4.10 4.32 -12.27
N ASP A 413 -3.06 5.17 -12.25
CA ASP A 413 -2.14 5.28 -13.39
C ASP A 413 -1.16 4.09 -13.31
N PRO A 414 -1.17 3.14 -14.26
CA PRO A 414 -0.28 1.97 -14.19
C PRO A 414 1.20 2.34 -14.11
N LEU A 415 1.60 3.52 -14.58
CA LEU A 415 3.00 3.97 -14.52
C LEU A 415 3.49 4.29 -13.11
N ASP A 416 2.58 4.52 -12.17
CA ASP A 416 2.92 4.70 -10.76
C ASP A 416 3.33 3.38 -10.11
N PHE A 417 2.90 2.26 -10.66
CA PHE A 417 3.14 0.91 -10.16
C PHE A 417 4.11 0.10 -11.03
N ALA A 418 4.21 0.41 -12.33
CA ALA A 418 5.09 -0.27 -13.28
C ALA A 418 6.57 0.08 -13.03
N LYS A 419 7.14 -0.54 -12.01
CA LYS A 419 8.49 -0.33 -11.48
C LYS A 419 9.20 -1.65 -11.27
N PHE A 420 10.53 -1.61 -11.34
CA PHE A 420 11.40 -2.73 -10.99
C PHE A 420 12.48 -2.27 -10.02
N GLU A 421 12.56 -2.93 -8.86
CA GLU A 421 13.59 -2.71 -7.86
C GLU A 421 14.63 -3.84 -7.97
N PRO A 422 15.86 -3.56 -8.44
CA PRO A 422 16.90 -4.59 -8.51
C PRO A 422 17.41 -4.96 -7.11
N TRP A 423 17.69 -6.23 -6.90
CA TRP A 423 18.24 -6.70 -5.63
C TRP A 423 19.72 -6.35 -5.45
N PRO A 424 20.10 -5.82 -4.27
CA PRO A 424 21.50 -5.76 -3.89
C PRO A 424 22.06 -7.16 -3.58
N ALA A 425 23.39 -7.28 -3.52
CA ALA A 425 24.06 -8.56 -3.32
C ALA A 425 23.70 -9.27 -2.01
N ASP A 426 23.39 -8.49 -0.98
CA ASP A 426 22.98 -8.92 0.37
C ASP A 426 21.48 -9.19 0.51
N ALA A 427 20.68 -8.96 -0.54
CA ALA A 427 19.28 -9.31 -0.54
C ALA A 427 19.10 -10.80 -0.30
N TYR A 428 18.15 -11.15 0.56
CA TYR A 428 17.82 -12.54 0.87
C TYR A 428 17.32 -13.33 -0.35
N TRP A 429 16.54 -12.67 -1.19
CA TRP A 429 15.82 -13.22 -2.34
C TRP A 429 16.77 -13.63 -3.48
#